data_AF-A0A967GTG1-F1
#
_entry.id   AF-A0A967GTG1-F1
#
_cell.length_a   1.000
_cell.length_b   1.000
_cell.length_c   1.000
_cell.angle_alpha   90.00
_cell.angle_beta   90.00
_cell.angle_gamma   90.00
#
_symmetry.space_group_name_H-M   'P 1'
#
loop_
_entity.id
_entity.type
_entity.pdbx_description
1 polymer ?
#
loop_
_entity_poly.entity_id
_entity_poly.type
_entity_poly.pdbx_seq_one_letter_code
_entity_poly.pdbx_strand_id
1 'polypeptide(L)' 'MKPLRKRREFLRLGALGSTFSLGHYFQLCHANPAAASDGRSAILVFLKGGPSHLDTFDTKPDAPLEYRGEFKSIPSRVP' A
#
# COMPACT_ATOMS: atom_id res chain seq x y z
N MET A 1 -40.03 29.65 -6.09
CA MET A 1 -39.31 28.46 -5.58
C MET A 1 -39.79 28.19 -4.15
N LYS A 2 -40.45 27.05 -3.89
CA LYS A 2 -40.94 26.70 -2.54
C LYS A 2 -39.78 26.11 -1.72
N PRO A 3 -39.54 26.54 -0.47
CA PRO A 3 -38.42 26.04 0.32
C PRO A 3 -38.67 24.58 0.73
N LEU A 4 -37.62 23.75 0.66
CA LEU A 4 -37.61 22.34 1.08
C LEU A 4 -37.81 22.24 2.61
N ARG A 5 -39.06 22.40 3.06
CA ARG A 5 -39.41 22.51 4.50
C ARG A 5 -39.55 21.17 5.21
N LYS A 6 -39.40 20.02 4.55
CA LYS A 6 -39.53 18.70 5.19
C LYS A 6 -38.22 17.93 5.11
N ARG A 7 -37.65 17.59 6.27
CA ARG A 7 -36.43 16.75 6.42
C ARG A 7 -36.47 15.47 5.55
N ARG A 8 -37.66 14.90 5.38
CA ARG A 8 -37.92 13.72 4.56
C ARG A 8 -37.69 13.95 3.05
N GLU A 9 -37.96 15.15 2.55
CA GLU A 9 -37.77 15.50 1.14
C GLU A 9 -36.28 15.70 0.83
N PHE A 10 -35.54 16.31 1.76
CA PHE A 10 -34.08 16.40 1.72
C PHE A 10 -33.41 15.02 1.73
N LEU A 11 -33.84 14.11 2.63
CA LEU A 11 -33.35 12.74 2.68
C LEU A 11 -33.67 11.95 1.40
N ARG A 12 -34.84 12.16 0.78
CA ARG A 12 -35.20 11.53 -0.50
C ARG A 12 -34.32 12.03 -1.64
N LEU A 13 -34.04 13.33 -1.70
CA LEU A 13 -33.16 13.91 -2.72
C LEU A 13 -31.71 13.43 -2.55
N GLY A 14 -31.23 13.32 -1.31
CA GLY A 14 -29.90 12.75 -1.01
C GLY A 14 -29.80 11.26 -1.31
N ALA A 15 -30.88 10.49 -1.09
CA ALA A 15 -30.94 9.07 -1.43
C ALA A 15 -30.90 8.84 -2.95
N LEU A 16 -31.49 9.72 -3.76
CA LEU A 16 -31.39 9.63 -5.23
C LEU A 16 -29.95 9.81 -5.74
N GLY A 17 -29.11 10.56 -5.02
CA GLY A 17 -27.69 10.71 -5.35
C GLY A 17 -26.80 9.56 -4.84
N SER A 18 -27.34 8.65 -4.03
CA SER A 18 -26.55 7.57 -3.41
C SER A 18 -26.01 6.56 -4.43
N THR A 19 -26.72 6.37 -5.54
CA THR A 19 -26.33 5.48 -6.65
C THR A 19 -25.18 6.02 -7.49
N PHE A 20 -24.98 7.35 -7.52
CA PHE A 20 -23.83 8.00 -8.16
C PHE A 20 -22.77 8.44 -7.14
N SER A 21 -22.90 8.02 -5.88
CA SER A 21 -21.94 8.40 -4.86
C SER A 21 -20.59 7.75 -5.11
N LEU A 22 -19.53 8.43 -4.67
CA LEU A 22 -18.18 7.90 -4.67
C LEU A 22 -18.07 6.58 -3.88
N GLY A 23 -18.89 6.41 -2.84
CA GLY A 23 -18.98 5.15 -2.09
C GLY A 23 -19.51 3.99 -2.95
N HIS A 24 -20.52 4.24 -3.78
CA HIS A 24 -21.03 3.23 -4.72
C HIS A 24 -20.00 2.89 -5.80
N TYR A 25 -19.26 3.89 -6.29
CA TYR A 25 -18.13 3.67 -7.21
C TYR A 25 -17.06 2.77 -6.60
N PHE A 26 -16.60 3.06 -5.37
CA PHE A 26 -15.63 2.21 -4.69
C PHE A 26 -16.16 0.80 -4.44
N GLN A 27 -17.44 0.65 -4.09
CA GLN A 27 -18.05 -0.67 -3.91
C GLN A 27 -18.06 -1.47 -5.23
N LEU A 28 -18.31 -0.83 -6.38
CA LEU A 28 -18.22 -1.47 -7.69
C LEU A 28 -16.79 -1.83 -8.09
N CYS A 29 -15.81 -0.98 -7.78
CA CYS A 29 -14.38 -1.29 -7.97
C CYS A 29 -13.95 -2.51 -7.15
N HIS A 30 -14.39 -2.61 -5.90
CA HIS A 30 -14.13 -3.77 -5.05
C HIS A 30 -14.92 -5.02 -5.44
N ALA A 31 -16.12 -4.86 -5.99
CA ALA A 31 -16.96 -5.96 -6.45
C ALA A 31 -16.51 -6.55 -7.79
N ASN A 32 -15.47 -5.99 -8.43
CA ASN A 32 -14.90 -6.53 -9.65
C ASN A 32 -13.70 -7.46 -9.34
N PRO A 33 -13.91 -8.77 -9.15
CA PRO A 33 -12.82 -9.72 -8.94
C PRO A 33 -11.93 -9.87 -10.19
N ALA A 34 -12.31 -9.33 -11.35
CA ALA A 34 -11.45 -9.32 -12.54
C ALA A 34 -10.33 -8.26 -12.45
N ALA A 35 -10.37 -7.37 -11.46
CA ALA A 35 -9.22 -6.56 -11.04
C ALA A 35 -8.39 -7.27 -9.95
N ALA A 36 -8.58 -8.58 -9.75
CA ALA A 36 -7.59 -9.40 -9.07
C ALA A 36 -6.30 -9.30 -9.90
N SER A 37 -5.41 -8.42 -9.44
CA SER A 37 -4.00 -8.53 -9.78
C SER A 37 -3.59 -9.97 -9.49
N ASP A 38 -2.63 -10.47 -10.26
CA ASP A 38 -2.18 -11.87 -10.34
C ASP A 38 -1.54 -12.41 -9.04
N GLY A 39 -2.00 -11.94 -7.86
CA GLY A 39 -1.47 -12.20 -6.52
C GLY A 39 -0.05 -11.67 -6.31
N ARG A 40 0.54 -11.06 -7.34
CA ARG A 40 1.96 -10.72 -7.39
C ARG A 40 2.16 -9.26 -7.02
N SER A 41 2.61 -9.03 -5.79
CA SER A 41 3.16 -7.75 -5.33
C SER A 41 4.68 -7.80 -5.35
N ALA A 42 5.33 -6.79 -5.93
CA ALA A 42 6.78 -6.63 -5.92
C ALA A 42 7.16 -5.29 -5.28
N ILE A 43 8.19 -5.29 -4.43
CA ILE A 43 8.81 -4.08 -3.91
C ILE A 43 10.07 -3.85 -4.74
N LEU A 44 10.11 -2.75 -5.49
CA LEU A 44 11.30 -2.34 -6.24
C LEU A 44 12.16 -1.43 -5.37
N VAL A 45 13.34 -1.90 -5.00
CA VAL A 45 14.35 -1.09 -4.30
C VAL A 45 15.39 -0.64 -5.31
N PHE A 46 15.40 0.64 -5.67
CA PHE A 46 16.37 1.19 -6.62
C PHE A 46 17.63 1.68 -5.90
N LEU A 47 18.68 0.87 -5.92
CA LEU A 47 19.99 1.22 -5.36
C LEU A 47 20.89 1.75 -6.47
N LYS A 48 21.11 3.07 -6.51
CA LYS A 48 22.01 3.70 -7.48
C LYS A 48 23.45 3.26 -7.18
N GLY A 49 24.01 2.42 -8.05
CA GLY A 49 25.34 1.80 -7.85
C GLY A 49 25.31 0.40 -7.24
N GLY A 50 24.11 -0.14 -6.95
CA GLY A 50 23.93 -1.47 -6.37
C GLY A 50 24.18 -1.52 -4.85
N PRO A 51 23.80 -2.62 -4.20
CA PRO A 51 24.13 -2.85 -2.80
C PRO A 51 25.63 -3.15 -2.62
N SER A 52 26.22 -2.69 -1.52
CA SER A 52 27.57 -3.10 -1.12
C SER A 52 27.60 -4.60 -0.81
N HIS A 53 28.70 -5.27 -1.19
CA HIS A 53 28.91 -6.67 -0.82
C HIS A 53 28.91 -6.84 0.71
N LEU A 54 29.55 -5.91 1.42
CA LEU A 54 29.61 -5.91 2.89
C LEU A 54 28.21 -5.78 3.51
N ASP A 55 27.29 -5.05 2.88
CA ASP A 55 25.96 -4.82 3.49
C ASP A 55 24.95 -5.94 3.20
N THR A 56 25.24 -6.82 2.23
CA THR A 56 24.27 -7.83 1.75
C THR A 56 24.75 -9.26 1.95
N PHE A 57 25.95 -9.60 1.45
CA PHE A 57 26.41 -10.98 1.36
C PHE A 57 27.40 -11.36 2.45
N ASP A 58 28.24 -10.41 2.89
CA ASP A 58 29.28 -10.66 3.90
C ASP A 58 29.43 -9.47 4.85
N THR A 59 28.50 -9.37 5.79
CA THR A 59 28.46 -8.32 6.83
C THR A 59 29.57 -8.41 7.87
N LYS A 60 30.51 -9.36 7.73
CA LYS A 60 31.65 -9.58 8.64
C LYS A 60 31.29 -9.28 10.10
N PRO A 61 30.32 -10.02 10.68
CA PRO A 61 29.73 -9.65 11.96
C PRO A 61 30.76 -9.56 13.09
N ASP A 62 31.84 -10.33 13.00
CA ASP A 62 32.91 -10.41 14.00
C ASP A 62 34.06 -9.41 13.76
N ALA A 63 34.06 -8.68 12.64
CA ALA A 63 35.09 -7.70 12.34
C ALA A 63 34.88 -6.37 13.11
N PRO A 64 35.94 -5.57 13.31
CA PRO A 64 35.83 -4.25 13.93
C PRO A 64 34.88 -3.33 13.14
N LEU A 65 34.30 -2.33 13.84
CA LEU A 65 33.33 -1.39 13.26
C LEU A 65 33.88 -0.66 12.03
N GLU A 66 35.18 -0.41 12.00
CA GLU A 66 35.90 0.25 10.91
C GLU A 66 35.85 -0.55 9.58
N TYR A 67 35.62 -1.86 9.65
CA TYR A 67 35.68 -2.77 8.50
C TYR A 67 34.33 -3.38 8.10
N ARG A 68 33.41 -3.57 9.04
CA ARG A 68 32.19 -4.38 8.80
C ARG A 68 30.96 -3.60 8.30
N GLY A 69 31.05 -2.28 8.21
CA GLY A 69 29.90 -1.42 7.91
C GLY A 69 29.03 -1.13 9.13
N GLU A 70 28.03 -0.27 8.95
CA GLU A 70 27.16 0.21 10.03
C GLU A 70 26.08 -0.81 10.42
N PHE A 71 25.70 -1.67 9.47
CA PHE A 71 24.61 -2.63 9.64
C PHE A 71 25.08 -3.92 10.32
N LYS A 72 24.23 -4.47 11.18
CA LYS A 72 24.44 -5.80 11.80
C LYS A 72 23.56 -6.81 11.11
N SER A 73 24.09 -8.01 10.89
CA SER A 73 23.28 -9.15 10.47
C SER A 73 22.16 -9.43 11.48
N ILE A 74 20.99 -9.83 10.96
CA ILE A 74 19.85 -10.29 11.75
C ILE A 74 19.61 -11.77 11.45
N PRO A 75 19.07 -12.55 12.41
CA PRO A 75 18.72 -13.95 12.17
C PRO A 75 17.69 -14.06 11.04
N SER A 76 18.09 -14.74 9.97
CA SER A 76 17.30 -15.01 8.77
C SER A 76 16.69 -16.41 8.82
N ARG A 77 15.52 -16.59 8.18
CA ARG A 77 14.86 -17.90 8.06
C ARG A 77 15.51 -18.81 7.00
N VAL A 78 16.40 -18.24 6.20
CA VAL A 78 17.13 -18.88 5.09
C VAL A 78 18.64 -18.71 5.37
N PRO A 79 19.46 -19.77 5.15
CA PRO A 79 20.89 -19.75 5.47
C PRO A 79 21.69 -18.72 4.68
#